data_AF-A0A317FZG0-F1
#
_entry.id   AF-A0A317FZG0-F1
#
_cell.length_a   1.000
_cell.length_b   1.000
_cell.length_c   1.000
_cell.angle_alpha   90.00
_cell.angle_beta   90.00
_cell.angle_gamma   90.00
#
_symmetry.space_group_name_H-M   'P 1'
#
loop_
_entity.id
_entity.type
_entity.pdbx_description
1 polymer ?
#
loop_
_entity_poly.entity_id
_entity_poly.type
_entity_poly.pdbx_seq_one_letter_code
_entity_poly.pdbx_strand_id
1 'polypeptide(L)'
;MTGGPVTTFVYTGECAGTNMITVTYTVDNDAEGAIKALGEAYGDDASYSEAPFLGNEDITGYWVTTPVDTEGSGSYMTAVARDYMDGALVFELTGHMSGDEMLDIEVSDYLADIIDSVQFVN
;
A
#
# COMPACT_ATOMS: atom_id res chain seq x y z
N MET A 1 16.51 0.52 -4.28
CA MET A 1 15.42 1.46 -4.59
C MET A 1 15.97 2.61 -5.43
N THR A 2 15.97 2.46 -6.75
CA THR A 2 15.95 3.56 -7.72
C THR A 2 14.45 3.90 -7.86
N GLY A 3 13.93 5.10 -7.61
CA GLY A 3 14.47 6.45 -7.57
C GLY A 3 13.55 7.41 -8.35
N GLY A 4 12.25 7.09 -8.47
CA GLY A 4 11.28 7.94 -9.13
C GLY A 4 10.60 8.92 -8.17
N PRO A 5 9.64 9.73 -8.64
CA PRO A 5 8.85 10.62 -7.79
C PRO A 5 8.18 9.85 -6.65
N VAL A 6 8.31 10.38 -5.44
CA VAL A 6 7.72 9.82 -4.22
C VAL A 6 6.90 10.90 -3.51
N THR A 7 5.72 10.51 -3.05
CA THR A 7 4.89 11.30 -2.13
C THR A 7 4.49 10.41 -0.96
N THR A 8 4.51 10.94 0.26
CA THR A 8 4.13 10.19 1.46
C THR A 8 3.06 10.95 2.24
N PHE A 9 2.00 10.24 2.62
CA PHE A 9 0.96 10.70 3.53
C PHE A 9 1.12 9.97 4.86
N VAL A 10 1.37 10.70 5.94
CA VAL A 10 1.55 10.14 7.28
C VAL A 10 0.33 10.49 8.12
N TYR A 11 -0.29 9.50 8.74
CA TYR A 11 -1.31 9.72 9.75
C TYR A 11 -0.64 10.28 11.01
N THR A 12 -1.11 11.45 11.47
CA THR A 12 -0.51 12.18 12.60
C THR A 12 -1.40 12.23 13.84
N GLY A 13 -2.58 11.59 13.78
CA GLY A 13 -3.45 11.41 14.93
C GLY A 13 -2.93 10.35 15.89
N GLU A 14 -3.72 10.06 16.93
CA GLU A 14 -3.43 8.98 17.88
C GLU A 14 -3.51 7.63 17.17
N CYS A 15 -2.41 6.87 17.22
CA CYS A 15 -2.32 5.53 16.64
C CYS A 15 -1.13 4.76 17.23
N ALA A 16 -1.07 3.45 16.98
CA ALA A 16 0.14 2.67 17.22
C ALA A 16 1.16 2.90 16.10
N GLY A 17 2.45 2.89 16.44
CA GLY A 17 3.54 2.91 15.48
C GLY A 17 3.45 4.05 14.45
N THR A 18 3.65 3.71 13.17
CA THR A 18 3.50 4.65 12.06
C THR A 18 2.49 4.07 11.07
N ASN A 19 1.48 4.86 10.74
CA ASN A 19 0.49 4.55 9.74
C ASN A 19 0.64 5.54 8.58
N MET A 20 0.95 5.06 7.38
CA MET A 20 1.26 5.92 6.24
C MET A 20 1.03 5.25 4.90
N ILE A 21 0.82 6.07 3.87
CA ILE A 21 0.80 5.68 2.47
C ILE A 21 2.02 6.33 1.79
N THR A 22 2.85 5.53 1.14
CA THR A 22 3.91 6.00 0.23
C THR A 22 3.51 5.67 -1.20
N VAL A 23 3.43 6.71 -2.04
CA VAL A 23 3.14 6.57 -3.46
C VAL A 23 4.44 6.76 -4.23
N THR A 24 4.81 5.77 -5.03
CA THR A 24 6.02 5.79 -5.86
C THR A 24 5.65 5.54 -7.31
N TYR A 25 6.19 6.37 -8.21
CA TYR A 25 6.23 6.07 -9.63
C TYR A 25 7.59 5.48 -10.00
N THR A 26 7.62 4.42 -10.81
CA THR A 26 8.85 3.83 -11.32
C THR A 26 8.68 3.38 -12.77
N VAL A 27 9.77 3.43 -13.55
CA VAL A 27 9.87 2.86 -14.91
C VAL A 27 10.74 1.60 -14.94
N ASP A 28 11.27 1.18 -13.79
CA ASP A 28 12.18 0.04 -13.70
C ASP A 28 11.44 -1.30 -13.78
N ASN A 29 10.14 -1.29 -13.45
CA ASN A 29 9.27 -2.46 -13.49
C ASN A 29 7.86 -2.07 -13.95
N ASP A 30 7.15 -3.06 -14.49
CA ASP A 30 5.69 -3.06 -14.56
C ASP A 30 5.08 -3.26 -13.15
N ALA A 31 3.76 -3.20 -13.05
CA ALA A 31 3.08 -3.27 -11.76
C ALA A 31 3.30 -4.59 -11.03
N GLU A 32 3.20 -5.72 -11.75
CA GLU A 32 3.41 -7.05 -11.18
C GLU A 32 4.85 -7.22 -10.69
N GLY A 33 5.84 -6.80 -11.48
CA GLY A 33 7.25 -6.83 -11.11
C GLY A 33 7.56 -5.95 -9.91
N ALA A 34 6.98 -4.75 -9.84
CA ALA A 34 7.14 -3.85 -8.70
C ALA A 34 6.59 -4.46 -7.40
N ILE A 35 5.42 -5.09 -7.47
CA ILE A 35 4.76 -5.74 -6.32
C ILE A 35 5.53 -6.97 -5.85
N LYS A 36 6.03 -7.80 -6.77
CA LYS A 36 6.91 -8.93 -6.43
C LYS A 36 8.19 -8.48 -5.75
N ALA A 37 8.85 -7.44 -6.28
CA ALA A 37 10.07 -6.91 -5.69
C ALA A 37 9.85 -6.35 -4.26
N LEU A 38 8.69 -5.74 -3.99
CA LEU A 38 8.32 -5.31 -2.65
C LEU A 38 8.06 -6.51 -1.72
N GLY A 39 7.29 -7.49 -2.18
CA GLY A 39 6.99 -8.67 -1.37
C GLY A 39 8.21 -9.50 -1.00
N GLU A 40 9.23 -9.58 -1.87
CA GLU A 40 10.53 -10.18 -1.53
C GLU A 40 11.20 -9.49 -0.33
N ALA A 41 11.00 -8.17 -0.17
CA ALA A 41 11.52 -7.42 0.97
C ALA A 41 10.69 -7.57 2.24
N TYR A 42 9.40 -7.93 2.11
CA TYR A 42 8.50 -8.17 3.25
C TYR A 42 8.74 -9.54 3.92
N GLY A 43 9.34 -10.48 3.20
CA GLY A 43 9.68 -11.81 3.71
C GLY A 43 8.65 -12.88 3.35
N ASP A 44 8.82 -14.06 3.96
CA ASP A 44 8.16 -15.30 3.52
C ASP A 44 6.63 -15.32 3.73
N ASP A 45 6.10 -14.46 4.59
CA ASP A 45 4.66 -14.37 4.90
C ASP A 45 3.89 -13.44 3.96
N ALA A 46 4.55 -12.87 2.94
CA ALA A 46 3.92 -12.04 1.93
C ALA A 46 2.95 -12.87 1.07
N SER A 47 1.71 -12.39 0.96
CA SER A 47 0.67 -12.96 0.10
C SER A 47 0.37 -12.03 -1.07
N TYR A 48 0.16 -12.61 -2.26
CA TYR A 48 -0.04 -11.86 -3.50
C TYR A 48 -1.44 -12.12 -4.05
N SER A 49 -2.06 -11.09 -4.63
CA SER A 49 -3.35 -11.21 -5.29
C SER A 49 -3.52 -10.20 -6.43
N GLU A 50 -4.52 -10.46 -7.28
CA GLU A 50 -4.93 -9.57 -8.37
C GLU A 50 -6.40 -9.21 -8.18
N ALA A 51 -6.74 -7.94 -8.40
CA ALA A 51 -8.10 -7.41 -8.30
C ALA A 51 -8.24 -6.12 -9.12
N PRO A 52 -9.46 -5.66 -9.45
CA PRO A 52 -9.66 -4.33 -10.00
C PRO A 52 -8.94 -3.24 -9.19
N PHE A 53 -8.12 -2.43 -9.86
CA PHE A 53 -7.33 -1.39 -9.22
C PHE A 53 -8.24 -0.29 -8.68
N LEU A 54 -8.32 -0.18 -7.35
CA LEU A 54 -9.15 0.80 -6.64
C LEU A 54 -10.60 0.87 -7.17
N GLY A 55 -11.18 -0.30 -7.46
CA GLY A 55 -12.56 -0.44 -7.95
C GLY A 55 -12.75 -0.14 -9.44
N ASN A 56 -11.68 0.12 -10.19
CA ASN A 56 -11.75 0.25 -11.64
C ASN A 56 -11.62 -1.13 -12.32
N GLU A 57 -12.76 -1.67 -12.77
CA GLU A 57 -12.87 -2.99 -13.42
C GLU A 57 -12.05 -3.13 -14.72
N ASP A 58 -11.69 -2.01 -15.36
CA ASP A 58 -10.91 -2.01 -16.60
C ASP A 58 -9.38 -2.04 -16.36
N ILE A 59 -8.95 -1.99 -15.09
CA ILE A 59 -7.54 -1.87 -14.72
C ILE A 59 -7.19 -2.96 -13.71
N THR A 60 -6.29 -3.87 -14.07
CA THR A 60 -5.75 -4.85 -13.13
C THR A 60 -4.83 -4.15 -12.12
N GLY A 61 -5.13 -4.35 -10.84
CA GLY A 61 -4.26 -4.03 -9.72
C GLY A 61 -3.58 -5.28 -9.19
N TYR A 62 -2.30 -5.15 -8.87
CA TYR A 62 -1.49 -6.20 -8.26
C TYR A 62 -1.25 -5.85 -6.81
N TRP A 63 -1.49 -6.80 -5.91
CA TRP A 63 -1.41 -6.60 -4.46
C TRP A 63 -0.36 -7.49 -3.83
N VAL A 64 0.29 -6.98 -2.79
CA VAL A 64 1.04 -7.78 -1.81
C VAL A 64 0.65 -7.35 -0.40
N THR A 65 0.44 -8.30 0.50
CA THR A 65 0.11 -8.04 1.90
C THR A 65 0.87 -8.96 2.85
N THR A 66 1.18 -8.48 4.04
CA THR A 66 1.64 -9.32 5.16
C THR A 66 0.52 -9.45 6.19
N PRO A 67 0.47 -10.56 6.94
CA PRO A 67 -0.36 -10.62 8.12
C PRO A 67 0.08 -9.57 9.16
N VAL A 68 -0.84 -9.24 10.07
CA VAL A 68 -0.54 -8.39 11.22
C VAL A 68 0.37 -9.16 12.19
N ASP A 69 1.44 -8.52 12.64
CA ASP A 69 2.30 -9.02 13.72
C ASP A 69 1.56 -8.93 15.06
N THR A 70 0.81 -9.97 15.42
CA THR A 70 0.00 -10.00 16.65
C THR A 70 0.81 -10.29 17.92
N GLU A 71 2.08 -10.71 17.80
CA GLU A 71 2.94 -11.02 18.94
C GLU A 71 3.97 -9.91 19.22
N GLY A 72 4.20 -9.02 18.26
CA GLY A 72 5.16 -7.93 18.35
C GLY A 72 4.53 -6.55 18.22
N SER A 73 4.86 -5.86 17.15
CA SER A 73 4.63 -4.42 17.00
C SER A 73 3.23 -4.05 16.49
N GLY A 74 2.42 -5.03 16.12
CA GLY A 74 1.17 -4.80 15.39
C GLY A 74 1.39 -4.42 13.93
N SER A 75 2.63 -4.45 13.42
CA SER A 75 2.95 -4.02 12.06
C SER A 75 2.34 -4.92 11.00
N TYR A 76 1.90 -4.31 9.91
CA TYR A 76 1.58 -4.99 8.66
C TYR A 76 1.92 -4.09 7.48
N MET A 77 2.16 -4.71 6.33
CA MET A 77 2.44 -4.02 5.09
C MET A 77 1.43 -4.47 4.04
N THR A 78 0.90 -3.51 3.29
CA THR A 78 0.08 -3.76 2.10
C THR A 78 0.63 -2.89 0.99
N ALA A 79 0.72 -3.39 -0.23
CA ALA A 79 0.96 -2.54 -1.39
C ALA A 79 0.03 -2.91 -2.54
N VAL A 80 -0.33 -1.92 -3.35
CA VAL A 80 -1.03 -2.09 -4.62
C VAL A 80 -0.34 -1.32 -5.72
N ALA A 81 -0.23 -1.91 -6.90
CA ALA A 81 0.27 -1.23 -8.08
C ALA A 81 -0.63 -1.44 -9.29
N ARG A 82 -0.59 -0.47 -10.22
CA ARG A 82 -1.12 -0.58 -11.57
C ARG A 82 -0.08 -0.17 -12.58
N ASP A 83 -0.22 -0.69 -13.80
CA ASP A 83 0.52 -0.14 -14.93
C ASP A 83 0.06 1.30 -15.16
N TYR A 84 1.03 2.18 -15.30
CA TYR A 84 0.82 3.61 -15.43
C TYR A 84 1.92 4.24 -16.28
N MET A 85 1.54 4.79 -17.43
CA MET A 85 2.49 5.24 -18.47
C MET A 85 3.44 4.08 -18.85
N ASP A 86 4.74 4.34 -18.98
CA ASP A 86 5.75 3.33 -19.33
C ASP A 86 6.31 2.56 -18.10
N GLY A 87 5.53 2.47 -17.02
CA GLY A 87 5.98 1.85 -15.77
C GLY A 87 4.84 1.55 -14.80
N ALA A 88 5.12 1.65 -13.50
CA ALA A 88 4.18 1.34 -12.44
C ALA A 88 3.95 2.54 -11.50
N LEU A 89 2.70 2.71 -11.08
CA LEU A 89 2.32 3.53 -9.94
C LEU A 89 2.01 2.62 -8.76
N VAL A 90 2.77 2.76 -7.68
CA VAL A 90 2.75 1.88 -6.51
C VAL A 90 2.27 2.67 -5.29
N PHE A 91 1.32 2.11 -4.54
CA PHE A 91 0.83 2.61 -3.25
C PHE A 91 1.21 1.60 -2.19
N GLU A 92 2.16 1.94 -1.33
CA GLU A 92 2.59 1.14 -0.18
C GLU A 92 1.99 1.71 1.10
N LEU A 93 1.24 0.88 1.81
CA LEU A 93 0.63 1.13 3.10
C LEU A 93 1.46 0.43 4.18
N THR A 94 2.06 1.22 5.05
CA THR A 94 2.62 0.74 6.32
C THR A 94 1.58 0.99 7.39
N GLY A 95 1.17 -0.07 8.09
CA GLY A 95 0.19 0.02 9.16
C GLY A 95 0.67 -0.64 10.46
N HIS A 96 0.10 -0.19 11.58
CA HIS A 96 0.30 -0.80 12.89
C HIS A 96 -1.04 -0.84 13.63
N MET A 97 -1.50 -2.04 13.97
CA MET A 97 -2.69 -2.22 14.81
C MET A 97 -2.33 -1.97 16.28
N SER A 98 -3.14 -1.15 16.94
CA SER A 98 -3.01 -0.82 18.36
C SER A 98 -3.65 -1.87 19.27
N GLY A 99 -4.60 -2.65 18.73
CA GLY A 99 -5.45 -3.55 19.52
C GLY A 99 -6.65 -2.84 20.16
N ASP A 100 -6.76 -1.52 19.99
CA ASP A 100 -7.99 -0.76 20.24
C ASP A 100 -8.75 -0.62 18.92
N GLU A 101 -9.88 -1.33 18.84
CA GLU A 101 -10.71 -1.39 17.63
C GLU A 101 -11.16 0.00 17.14
N MET A 102 -11.46 0.94 18.06
CA MET A 102 -11.92 2.26 17.64
C MET A 102 -10.79 3.08 17.01
N LEU A 103 -9.58 3.03 17.59
CA LEU A 103 -8.41 3.70 17.03
C LEU A 103 -8.00 3.06 15.70
N ASP A 104 -8.02 1.73 15.63
CA ASP A 104 -7.62 1.00 14.42
C ASP A 104 -8.60 1.27 13.26
N ILE A 105 -9.90 1.40 13.55
CA ILE A 105 -10.91 1.82 12.55
C ILE A 105 -10.67 3.25 12.08
N GLU A 106 -10.43 4.21 13.00
CA GLU A 106 -10.20 5.62 12.62
C GLU A 106 -8.99 5.77 11.69
N VAL A 107 -7.89 5.07 12.00
CA VAL A 107 -6.69 5.05 11.16
C VAL A 107 -6.99 4.42 9.79
N SER A 108 -7.66 3.27 9.78
CA SER A 108 -8.01 2.56 8.55
C SER A 108 -8.89 3.41 7.64
N ASP A 109 -9.94 4.03 8.19
CA ASP A 109 -10.86 4.89 7.45
C ASP A 109 -10.14 6.10 6.85
N TYR A 110 -9.26 6.76 7.63
CA TYR A 110 -8.51 7.90 7.13
C TYR A 110 -7.58 7.55 5.96
N LEU A 111 -6.87 6.41 6.04
CA LEU A 111 -6.00 5.97 4.95
C LEU A 111 -6.82 5.52 3.74
N ALA A 112 -7.94 4.85 3.94
CA ALA A 112 -8.86 4.47 2.88
C ALA A 112 -9.42 5.70 2.14
N ASP A 113 -9.84 6.74 2.86
CA ASP A 113 -10.34 8.00 2.28
C ASP A 113 -9.31 8.66 1.35
N ILE A 114 -8.01 8.59 1.69
CA ILE A 114 -6.95 9.10 0.81
C ILE A 114 -6.91 8.29 -0.49
N ILE A 115 -6.92 6.97 -0.40
CA ILE A 115 -6.87 6.08 -1.57
C ILE A 115 -8.12 6.24 -2.44
N ASP A 116 -9.30 6.32 -1.84
CA ASP A 116 -10.58 6.52 -2.53
C ASP A 116 -10.68 7.90 -3.19
N SER A 117 -9.94 8.90 -2.70
CA SER A 117 -9.87 10.22 -3.31
C SER A 117 -9.03 10.28 -4.59
N VAL A 118 -8.27 9.22 -4.91
CA VAL A 118 -7.37 9.20 -6.06
C VAL A 118 -8.17 9.18 -7.35
N GLN A 119 -7.90 10.17 -8.21
CA GLN A 119 -8.50 10.26 -9.54
C GLN A 119 -7.41 10.33 -10.61
N PHE A 120 -7.61 9.57 -11.69
CA PHE A 120 -6.78 9.63 -12.87
C PHE A 120 -7.50 10.50 -13.89
N VAL A 121 -6.94 11.69 -14.14
CA VAL A 121 -7.41 12.56 -15.21
C VAL A 121 -6.81 12.10 -16.54
N ASN A 122 -7.67 11.82 -17.51
CA ASN A 122 -7.28 11.53 -18.89
C ASN A 122 -6.76 12.78 -19.60
#